data_AF-A0A0B8NVS5-F1
#
_entry.id   AF-A0A0B8NVS5-F1
#
_cell.length_a   1.000
_cell.length_b   1.000
_cell.length_c   1.000
_cell.angle_alpha   90.00
_cell.angle_beta   90.00
_cell.angle_gamma   90.00
#
_symmetry.space_group_name_H-M   'P 1'
#
loop_
_entity.id
_entity.type
_entity.pdbx_description
1 polymer ?
#
loop_
_entity_poly.entity_id
_entity_poly.type
_entity_poly.pdbx_seq_one_letter_code
_entity_poly.pdbx_strand_id
1 'polypeptide(L)'
;MTIDPKTGHWTYTLDNSRNSAADRLHEGEVAKEVFEVTDTDSSGTPVKHNVEITVTGSNDVPVIKGTHTGAVTEAGGTANANAGTPSIAGDLTATDYDNNDGTLTWSVDGATTGTETRVGKYGTFTIDQNGHWNYQLDNSDPDTQKLQNGQTLPMSSPYWLPIHQASL
;
A
#
# COMPACT_ATOMS: atom_id res chain seq x y z
N MET A 1 -7.39 27.00 15.01
CA MET A 1 -7.63 28.34 14.42
C MET A 1 -7.19 29.41 15.41
N THR A 2 -6.62 30.51 14.91
CA THR A 2 -6.36 31.73 15.69
C THR A 2 -7.02 32.92 14.99
N ILE A 3 -7.50 33.90 15.75
CA ILE A 3 -8.10 35.13 15.23
C ILE A 3 -7.49 36.34 15.96
N ASP A 4 -7.13 37.37 15.21
CA ASP A 4 -6.74 38.66 15.76
C ASP A 4 -7.99 39.44 16.15
N PRO A 5 -8.22 39.71 17.46
CA PRO A 5 -9.43 40.38 17.93
C PRO A 5 -9.53 41.84 17.49
N LYS A 6 -8.44 42.46 17.00
CA LYS A 6 -8.45 43.86 16.53
C LYS A 6 -8.78 43.99 15.05
N THR A 7 -8.37 43.02 14.25
CA THR A 7 -8.46 43.09 12.79
C THR A 7 -9.44 42.08 12.20
N GLY A 8 -9.85 41.07 12.96
CA GLY A 8 -10.65 39.95 12.47
C GLY A 8 -9.89 38.99 11.55
N HIS A 9 -8.59 39.23 11.32
CA HIS A 9 -7.76 38.30 10.55
C HIS A 9 -7.63 36.99 11.29
N TRP A 10 -7.97 35.90 10.63
CA TRP A 10 -7.85 34.56 11.18
C TRP A 10 -6.91 33.70 10.35
N THR A 11 -6.30 32.73 11.01
CA THR A 11 -5.48 31.70 10.40
C THR A 11 -5.92 30.33 10.89
N TYR A 12 -5.98 29.38 9.97
CA TYR A 12 -6.21 27.98 10.23
C TYR A 12 -4.99 27.20 9.73
N THR A 13 -4.56 26.22 10.53
CA THR A 13 -3.49 25.30 10.17
C THR A 13 -4.06 23.90 10.30
N LEU A 14 -4.11 23.18 9.20
CA LEU A 14 -4.47 21.76 9.19
C LEU A 14 -3.37 20.96 9.89
N ASP A 15 -3.74 20.09 10.81
CA ASP A 15 -2.82 19.05 11.27
C ASP A 15 -2.78 17.95 10.20
N ASN A 16 -1.75 18.02 9.35
CA ASN A 16 -1.46 17.03 8.30
C ASN A 16 -0.27 16.15 8.69
N SER A 17 -0.12 15.86 9.97
CA SER A 17 0.87 14.89 10.45
C SER A 17 0.38 13.46 10.23
N ARG A 18 1.31 12.51 10.15
CA ARG A 18 0.96 11.09 9.98
C ARG A 18 0.04 10.60 11.08
N ASN A 19 -0.97 9.81 10.72
CA ASN A 19 -2.04 9.31 11.58
C ASN A 19 -3.02 10.37 12.12
N SER A 20 -2.91 11.64 11.72
CA SER A 20 -3.90 12.68 12.05
C SER A 20 -5.27 12.35 11.46
N ALA A 21 -6.31 13.08 11.86
CA ALA A 21 -7.64 12.90 11.28
C ALA A 21 -7.67 13.23 9.78
N ALA A 22 -6.86 14.21 9.34
CA ALA A 22 -6.78 14.61 7.94
C ALA A 22 -6.07 13.55 7.08
N ASP A 23 -5.00 12.94 7.61
CA ASP A 23 -4.20 11.86 7.00
C ASP A 23 -4.97 10.53 6.88
N ARG A 24 -6.22 10.48 7.35
CA ARG A 24 -7.09 9.30 7.28
C ARG A 24 -8.26 9.46 6.31
N LEU A 25 -8.42 10.66 5.73
CA LEU A 25 -9.47 10.93 4.76
C LEU A 25 -9.09 10.31 3.43
N HIS A 26 -10.00 9.52 2.85
CA HIS A 26 -9.79 8.97 1.52
C HIS A 26 -9.71 10.07 0.45
N GLU A 27 -9.23 9.71 -0.74
CA GLU A 27 -9.27 10.61 -1.90
C GLU A 27 -10.68 11.15 -2.13
N GLY A 28 -10.81 12.48 -2.15
CA GLY A 28 -12.10 13.14 -2.38
C GLY A 28 -13.06 13.12 -1.19
N GLU A 29 -12.75 12.40 -0.11
CA GLU A 29 -13.53 12.46 1.13
C GLU A 29 -13.49 13.89 1.70
N VAL A 30 -14.64 14.39 2.13
CA VAL A 30 -14.76 15.77 2.64
C VAL A 30 -15.12 15.76 4.11
N ALA A 31 -14.24 16.35 4.93
CA ALA A 31 -14.52 16.71 6.30
C ALA A 31 -14.78 18.21 6.43
N LYS A 32 -15.61 18.59 7.41
CA LYS A 32 -15.90 19.99 7.73
C LYS A 32 -15.56 20.29 9.17
N GLU A 33 -14.85 21.39 9.38
CA GLU A 33 -14.63 21.97 10.69
C GLU A 33 -15.38 23.29 10.79
N VAL A 34 -16.13 23.47 11.87
CA VAL A 34 -16.90 24.69 12.12
C VAL A 34 -16.39 25.34 13.39
N PHE A 35 -15.90 26.57 13.27
CA PHE A 35 -15.46 27.38 14.39
C PHE A 35 -16.44 28.52 14.61
N GLU A 36 -17.06 28.58 15.79
CA GLU A 36 -17.90 29.71 16.20
C GLU A 36 -16.98 30.85 16.67
N VAL A 37 -17.02 31.99 16.00
CA VAL A 37 -16.38 33.23 16.41
C VAL A 37 -17.41 34.16 17.04
N THR A 38 -17.00 34.89 18.07
CA THR A 38 -17.86 35.86 18.77
C THR A 38 -17.25 37.25 18.66
N ASP A 39 -18.05 38.21 18.20
CA ASP A 39 -17.77 39.64 18.25
C ASP A 39 -18.60 40.31 19.34
N THR A 40 -18.10 41.36 19.96
CA THR A 40 -18.81 42.11 21.01
C THR A 40 -18.42 43.58 20.90
N ASP A 41 -19.41 44.42 20.61
CA ASP A 41 -19.20 45.87 20.49
C ASP A 41 -19.25 46.56 21.87
N SER A 42 -19.20 47.90 21.88
CA SER A 42 -19.28 48.71 23.09
C SER A 42 -20.60 48.58 23.87
N SER A 43 -21.66 48.00 23.28
CA SER A 43 -22.92 47.71 23.98
C SER A 43 -22.81 46.48 24.88
N GLY A 44 -21.79 45.63 24.68
CA GLY A 44 -21.56 44.40 25.44
C GLY A 44 -22.43 43.21 25.02
N THR A 45 -23.20 43.34 23.93
CA THR A 45 -23.99 42.23 23.39
C THR A 45 -23.15 41.39 22.43
N PRO A 46 -22.97 40.08 22.66
CA PRO A 46 -22.20 39.22 21.76
C PRO A 46 -22.98 38.85 20.50
N VAL A 47 -22.31 38.88 19.35
CA VAL A 47 -22.78 38.39 18.05
C VAL A 47 -21.90 37.20 17.62
N LYS A 48 -22.53 36.10 17.20
CA LYS A 48 -21.85 34.86 16.83
C LYS A 48 -21.87 34.65 15.33
N HIS A 49 -20.76 34.18 14.77
CA HIS A 49 -20.62 33.79 13.37
C HIS A 49 -19.87 32.48 13.25
N ASN A 50 -20.18 31.67 12.23
CA ASN A 50 -19.45 30.43 11.95
C ASN A 50 -18.41 30.67 10.86
N VAL A 51 -17.20 30.19 11.10
CA VAL A 51 -16.17 29.98 10.07
C VAL A 51 -16.16 28.48 9.76
N GLU A 52 -16.55 28.12 8.54
CA GLU A 52 -16.53 26.75 8.05
C GLU A 52 -15.28 26.51 7.21
N ILE A 53 -14.49 25.50 7.58
CA ILE A 53 -13.33 25.02 6.83
C ILE A 53 -13.70 23.68 6.22
N THR A 54 -13.49 23.55 4.91
CA THR A 54 -13.66 22.30 4.17
C THR A 54 -12.28 21.68 3.96
N VAL A 55 -12.11 20.43 4.40
CA VAL A 55 -10.89 19.63 4.20
C VAL A 55 -11.23 18.50 3.25
N THR A 56 -10.48 18.38 2.16
CA THR A 56 -10.62 17.31 1.17
C THR A 56 -9.43 16.37 1.30
N GLY A 57 -9.69 15.07 1.46
CA GLY A 57 -8.69 14.03 1.54
C GLY A 57 -7.99 13.75 0.22
N SER A 58 -6.82 13.13 0.32
CA SER A 58 -5.97 12.71 -0.80
C SER A 58 -5.51 11.28 -0.56
N ASN A 59 -5.35 10.50 -1.62
CA ASN A 59 -4.90 9.12 -1.51
C ASN A 59 -3.44 9.03 -1.02
N ASP A 60 -3.18 8.30 0.06
CA ASP A 60 -1.84 7.87 0.46
C ASP A 60 -1.40 6.61 -0.32
N VAL A 61 -0.09 6.48 -0.59
CA VAL A 61 0.41 5.30 -1.30
C VAL A 61 0.63 4.17 -0.29
N PRO A 62 0.07 2.96 -0.51
CA PRO A 62 0.29 1.82 0.37
C PRO A 62 1.77 1.47 0.49
N VAL A 63 2.19 1.08 1.70
CA VAL A 63 3.56 0.64 2.00
C VAL A 63 3.58 -0.87 2.21
N ILE A 64 4.27 -1.58 1.31
CA ILE A 64 4.51 -3.04 1.41
C ILE A 64 5.72 -3.33 2.30
N LYS A 65 5.63 -4.37 3.13
CA LYS A 65 6.66 -4.88 4.04
C LYS A 65 6.70 -6.41 3.98
N GLY A 66 7.76 -7.01 4.51
CA GLY A 66 7.90 -8.47 4.64
C GLY A 66 9.00 -9.07 3.77
N THR A 67 8.97 -10.40 3.65
CA THR A 67 9.99 -11.16 2.90
C THR A 67 9.68 -11.05 1.41
N HIS A 68 10.55 -10.40 0.65
CA HIS A 68 10.37 -10.15 -0.79
C HIS A 68 11.50 -10.75 -1.65
N THR A 69 12.39 -11.54 -1.03
CA THR A 69 13.49 -12.21 -1.72
C THR A 69 13.61 -13.64 -1.22
N GLY A 70 14.07 -14.54 -2.10
CA GLY A 70 14.31 -15.93 -1.78
C GLY A 70 15.25 -16.58 -2.77
N ALA A 71 15.79 -17.74 -2.40
CA ALA A 71 16.57 -18.60 -3.29
C ALA A 71 15.98 -20.00 -3.29
N VAL A 72 15.99 -20.63 -4.46
CA VAL A 72 15.52 -21.99 -4.70
C VAL A 72 16.62 -22.76 -5.41
N THR A 73 16.69 -24.05 -5.13
CA THR A 73 17.60 -24.99 -5.78
C THR A 73 16.74 -26.06 -6.42
N GLU A 74 17.04 -26.47 -7.64
CA GLU A 74 16.32 -27.55 -8.32
C GLU A 74 16.14 -28.79 -7.45
N ALA A 75 15.06 -29.55 -7.66
CA ALA A 75 14.72 -30.70 -6.82
C ALA A 75 15.69 -31.91 -6.98
N GLY A 76 16.66 -31.80 -7.89
CA GLY A 76 17.45 -32.91 -8.42
C GLY A 76 16.85 -33.45 -9.73
N GLY A 77 17.65 -34.17 -10.51
CA GLY A 77 17.30 -34.65 -11.85
C GLY A 77 18.42 -35.47 -12.50
N THR A 78 18.25 -35.86 -13.77
CA THR A 78 19.23 -36.69 -14.50
C THR A 78 20.63 -36.04 -14.59
N ALA A 79 20.69 -34.71 -14.59
CA ALA A 79 21.94 -33.94 -14.62
C ALA A 79 22.41 -33.46 -13.22
N ASN A 80 21.61 -33.68 -12.17
CA ASN A 80 21.89 -33.22 -10.81
C ASN A 80 21.46 -34.29 -9.78
N ALA A 81 22.41 -35.06 -9.28
CA ALA A 81 22.14 -36.14 -8.32
C ALA A 81 21.80 -35.65 -6.90
N ASN A 82 21.93 -34.35 -6.63
CA ASN A 82 21.69 -33.77 -5.31
C ASN A 82 20.25 -33.23 -5.24
N ALA A 83 19.51 -33.65 -4.21
CA ALA A 83 18.22 -33.06 -3.91
C ALA A 83 18.39 -31.61 -3.45
N GLY A 84 17.63 -30.69 -4.04
CA GLY A 84 17.54 -29.29 -3.62
C GLY A 84 16.14 -28.92 -3.13
N THR A 85 15.91 -27.62 -2.99
CA THR A 85 14.66 -27.03 -2.47
C THR A 85 14.00 -26.20 -3.59
N PRO A 86 13.12 -26.79 -4.41
CA PRO A 86 12.63 -26.18 -5.65
C PRO A 86 11.54 -25.12 -5.42
N SER A 87 11.19 -24.87 -4.16
CA SER A 87 10.16 -23.91 -3.79
C SER A 87 10.60 -23.04 -2.63
N ILE A 88 10.02 -21.86 -2.58
CA ILE A 88 10.17 -20.93 -1.46
C ILE A 88 8.88 -20.16 -1.28
N ALA A 89 8.55 -19.89 -0.03
CA ALA A 89 7.38 -19.12 0.35
C ALA A 89 7.77 -18.01 1.33
N GLY A 90 6.88 -17.04 1.45
CA GLY A 90 7.01 -15.98 2.43
C GLY A 90 5.74 -15.15 2.55
N ASP A 91 5.81 -14.13 3.38
CA ASP A 91 4.69 -13.28 3.71
C ASP A 91 5.01 -11.83 3.36
N LEU A 92 4.07 -11.18 2.69
CA LEU A 92 4.00 -9.73 2.54
C LEU A 92 2.87 -9.17 3.38
N THR A 93 3.06 -7.95 3.87
CA THR A 93 2.03 -7.16 4.55
C THR A 93 2.01 -5.79 3.92
N ALA A 94 0.87 -5.11 3.95
CA ALA A 94 0.75 -3.75 3.47
C ALA A 94 0.03 -2.89 4.52
N THR A 95 0.41 -1.61 4.59
CA THR A 95 -0.23 -0.61 5.44
C THR A 95 -0.49 0.63 4.62
N ASP A 96 -1.66 1.24 4.81
CA ASP A 96 -2.01 2.49 4.18
C ASP A 96 -2.78 3.36 5.19
N TYR A 97 -2.54 4.67 5.19
CA TYR A 97 -2.93 5.56 6.29
C TYR A 97 -4.40 5.99 6.19
N ASP A 98 -4.88 6.15 4.97
CA ASP A 98 -6.26 6.47 4.62
C ASP A 98 -7.11 5.22 4.36
N ASN A 99 -6.55 4.02 4.27
CA ASN A 99 -7.29 2.76 4.14
C ASN A 99 -7.98 2.31 5.44
N ASN A 100 -8.94 3.09 5.90
CA ASN A 100 -9.66 2.86 7.15
C ASN A 100 -10.76 1.78 7.03
N ASP A 101 -11.10 1.36 5.81
CA ASP A 101 -12.00 0.22 5.54
C ASP A 101 -11.29 -1.15 5.60
N GLY A 102 -9.95 -1.14 5.70
CA GLY A 102 -9.12 -2.34 5.81
C GLY A 102 -8.99 -3.14 4.51
N THR A 103 -9.34 -2.58 3.35
CA THR A 103 -9.34 -3.30 2.07
C THR A 103 -8.08 -3.01 1.26
N LEU A 104 -7.05 -3.84 1.45
CA LEU A 104 -5.91 -3.90 0.53
C LEU A 104 -6.03 -5.15 -0.32
N THR A 105 -5.82 -5.00 -1.63
CA THR A 105 -5.85 -6.11 -2.57
C THR A 105 -4.45 -6.36 -3.12
N TRP A 106 -4.07 -7.63 -3.17
CA TRP A 106 -2.83 -8.06 -3.81
C TRP A 106 -3.10 -8.38 -5.27
N SER A 107 -2.21 -7.93 -6.14
CA SER A 107 -2.21 -8.35 -7.54
C SER A 107 -0.79 -8.50 -8.07
N VAL A 108 -0.65 -9.30 -9.13
CA VAL A 108 0.63 -9.52 -9.80
C VAL A 108 0.50 -9.08 -11.26
N ASP A 109 1.40 -8.21 -11.71
CA ASP A 109 1.43 -7.79 -13.11
C ASP A 109 1.61 -8.99 -14.07
N GLY A 110 0.74 -9.08 -15.07
CA GLY A 110 0.68 -10.18 -16.02
C GLY A 110 0.18 -11.51 -15.45
N ALA A 111 -0.41 -11.50 -14.25
CA ALA A 111 -1.02 -12.70 -13.69
C ALA A 111 -2.38 -13.03 -14.31
N THR A 112 -2.77 -14.29 -14.12
CA THR A 112 -4.14 -14.72 -14.38
C THR A 112 -5.05 -14.14 -13.30
N THR A 113 -5.99 -13.30 -13.70
CA THR A 113 -6.96 -12.64 -12.80
C THR A 113 -7.69 -13.65 -11.94
N GLY A 114 -7.76 -13.38 -10.63
CA GLY A 114 -8.51 -14.19 -9.67
C GLY A 114 -7.69 -15.29 -8.98
N THR A 115 -6.49 -15.60 -9.47
CA THR A 115 -5.55 -16.49 -8.77
C THR A 115 -4.19 -15.83 -8.50
N GLU A 116 -4.00 -14.58 -8.92
CA GLU A 116 -2.75 -13.79 -8.83
C GLU A 116 -1.50 -14.64 -9.08
N THR A 117 -1.60 -15.45 -10.13
CA THR A 117 -0.60 -16.43 -10.55
C THR A 117 0.11 -15.94 -11.79
N ARG A 118 1.44 -15.86 -11.74
CA ARG A 118 2.28 -15.52 -12.88
C ARG A 118 3.26 -16.65 -13.17
N VAL A 119 3.18 -17.20 -14.37
CA VAL A 119 4.16 -18.15 -14.90
C VAL A 119 5.34 -17.36 -15.47
N GLY A 120 6.49 -17.50 -14.83
CA GLY A 120 7.77 -16.96 -15.28
C GLY A 120 8.55 -17.98 -16.10
N LYS A 121 9.77 -17.60 -16.50
CA LYS A 121 10.63 -18.46 -17.33
C LYS A 121 11.00 -19.79 -16.67
N TYR A 122 11.24 -19.78 -15.36
CA TYR A 122 11.80 -20.93 -14.64
C TYR A 122 10.82 -21.57 -13.65
N GLY A 123 9.60 -21.05 -13.57
CA GLY A 123 8.69 -21.43 -12.50
C GLY A 123 7.47 -20.53 -12.40
N THR A 124 6.63 -20.79 -11.41
CA THR A 124 5.37 -20.10 -11.18
C THR A 124 5.40 -19.36 -9.85
N PHE A 125 5.00 -18.10 -9.87
CA PHE A 125 4.75 -17.27 -8.69
C PHE A 125 3.25 -17.17 -8.41
N THR A 126 2.87 -17.24 -7.14
CA THR A 126 1.49 -17.01 -6.68
C THR A 126 1.51 -16.14 -5.42
N ILE A 127 0.51 -15.29 -5.24
CA ILE A 127 0.21 -14.60 -3.97
C ILE A 127 -1.29 -14.68 -3.68
N ASP A 128 -1.68 -14.87 -2.42
CA ASP A 128 -3.08 -14.77 -2.03
C ASP A 128 -3.43 -13.39 -1.46
N GLN A 129 -4.72 -13.15 -1.17
CA GLN A 129 -5.18 -11.86 -0.64
C GLN A 129 -4.75 -11.62 0.82
N ASN A 130 -4.17 -12.61 1.50
CA ASN A 130 -3.55 -12.43 2.82
C ASN A 130 -2.06 -12.06 2.71
N GLY A 131 -1.51 -12.00 1.50
CA GLY A 131 -0.10 -11.69 1.24
C GLY A 131 0.82 -12.91 1.35
N HIS A 132 0.30 -14.13 1.44
CA HIS A 132 1.11 -15.34 1.41
C HIS A 132 1.53 -15.61 -0.03
N TRP A 133 2.84 -15.57 -0.29
CA TRP A 133 3.37 -15.84 -1.62
C TRP A 133 4.19 -17.12 -1.65
N ASN A 134 4.20 -17.75 -2.83
CA ASN A 134 5.00 -18.94 -3.12
C ASN A 134 5.60 -18.84 -4.51
N TYR A 135 6.84 -19.28 -4.65
CA TYR A 135 7.50 -19.50 -5.92
C TYR A 135 7.89 -20.97 -6.05
N GLN A 136 7.52 -21.60 -7.16
CA GLN A 136 7.80 -22.99 -7.46
C GLN A 136 8.58 -23.08 -8.77
N LEU A 137 9.79 -23.64 -8.75
CA LEU A 137 10.52 -23.98 -9.96
C LEU A 137 9.77 -25.04 -10.77
N ASP A 138 9.75 -24.87 -12.09
CA ASP A 138 9.34 -25.92 -13.02
C ASP A 138 10.54 -26.82 -13.32
N ASN A 139 10.64 -27.90 -12.56
CA ASN A 139 11.73 -28.88 -12.70
C ASN A 139 11.61 -29.73 -13.98
N SER A 140 10.48 -29.66 -14.69
CA SER A 140 10.30 -30.34 -15.98
C SER A 140 10.84 -29.51 -17.15
N ASP A 141 11.09 -28.22 -16.95
CA ASP A 141 11.62 -27.33 -17.98
C ASP A 141 13.12 -27.60 -18.22
N PRO A 142 13.54 -27.88 -19.46
CA PRO A 142 14.95 -28.05 -19.83
C PRO A 142 15.84 -26.83 -19.52
N ASP A 143 15.28 -25.62 -19.44
CA ASP A 143 16.02 -24.41 -19.05
C ASP A 143 16.23 -24.32 -17.54
N THR A 144 15.34 -24.89 -16.73
CA THR A 144 15.56 -25.08 -15.29
C THR A 144 16.73 -26.05 -15.11
N GLN A 145 16.71 -27.22 -15.78
CA GLN A 145 17.74 -28.28 -15.72
C GLN A 145 19.17 -27.86 -16.14
N LYS A 146 19.35 -26.63 -16.62
CA LYS A 146 20.65 -26.03 -16.98
C LYS A 146 21.17 -25.05 -15.91
N LEU A 147 20.38 -24.75 -14.87
CA LEU A 147 20.79 -23.89 -13.77
C LEU A 147 21.93 -24.57 -13.00
N GLN A 148 23.01 -23.83 -12.74
CA GLN A 148 24.15 -24.37 -12.01
C GLN A 148 23.91 -24.31 -10.49
N ASN A 149 24.51 -25.25 -9.75
CA ASN A 149 24.43 -25.28 -8.29
C ASN A 149 24.86 -23.93 -7.69
N GLY A 150 23.99 -23.32 -6.88
CA GLY A 150 24.24 -22.02 -6.25
C GLY A 150 23.88 -20.79 -7.09
N GLN A 151 23.23 -20.96 -8.26
CA GLN A 151 22.74 -19.84 -9.04
C GLN A 151 21.55 -19.18 -8.34
N THR A 152 21.77 -17.98 -7.80
CA THR A 152 20.72 -17.12 -7.25
C THR A 152 20.08 -16.33 -8.38
N LEU A 153 18.76 -16.48 -8.56
CA LEU A 153 18.00 -15.60 -9.43
C LEU A 153 17.44 -14.47 -8.56
N PRO A 154 17.87 -13.22 -8.74
CA PRO A 154 17.16 -12.11 -8.15
C PRO A 154 15.76 -12.09 -8.77
N MET A 155 14.71 -12.19 -7.96
CA MET A 155 13.39 -11.71 -8.39
C MET A 155 13.52 -10.20 -8.60
N SER A 156 13.90 -9.82 -9.82
CA SER A 156 13.97 -8.43 -10.24
C SER A 156 12.73 -8.12 -11.06
N SER A 157 11.70 -7.64 -10.36
CA SER A 157 10.86 -6.57 -10.90
C SER A 157 10.16 -5.83 -9.75
N PRO A 158 10.46 -4.54 -9.53
CA PRO A 158 9.83 -3.72 -8.51
C PRO A 158 8.58 -3.01 -9.07
N TYR A 159 7.73 -3.75 -9.79
CA TYR A 159 6.43 -3.22 -10.23
C TYR A 159 5.32 -4.04 -9.59
N TRP A 160 5.32 -4.06 -8.27
CA TRP A 160 4.08 -4.13 -7.51
C TRP A 160 3.42 -2.78 -7.71
N LEU A 161 2.72 -2.58 -8.83
CA LEU A 161 1.80 -1.47 -8.92
C LEU A 161 0.66 -1.83 -7.94
N PRO A 162 0.40 -1.05 -6.89
CA PRO A 162 -0.91 -1.07 -6.30
C PRO A 162 -1.87 -0.56 -7.39
N ILE A 163 -2.41 -1.46 -8.21
CA ILE A 163 -3.49 -1.13 -9.13
C ILE A 163 -4.77 -1.48 -8.40
N HIS A 164 -5.29 -0.53 -7.65
CA HIS A 164 -6.47 0.21 -8.09
C HIS A 164 -6.49 1.48 -7.25
N GLN A 165 -6.47 2.62 -7.94
CA GLN A 165 -7.16 3.79 -7.40
C GLN A 165 -8.56 3.31 -7.03
N ALA A 166 -8.86 3.26 -5.74
CA ALA A 166 -10.24 3.34 -5.32
C ALA A 166 -10.67 4.79 -5.61
N SER A 167 -10.97 5.05 -6.89
CA SER A 167 -11.87 6.15 -7.21
C SER A 167 -13.20 5.79 -6.57
N LEU A 168 -13.52 6.45 -5.47
CA LEU A 168 -14.88 6.72 -5.03
C LEU A 168 -15.16 8.21 -5.17
#